data_AF-A0A6H9KRN0-F1
#
_entry.id   AF-A0A6H9KRN0-F1
#
_cell.length_a   1.000
_cell.length_b   1.000
_cell.length_c   1.000
_cell.angle_alpha   90.00
_cell.angle_beta   90.00
_cell.angle_gamma   90.00
#
_symmetry.space_group_name_H-M   'P 1'
#
loop_
_entity.id
_entity.type
_entity.pdbx_description
1 polymer ?
#
loop_
_entity_poly.entity_id
_entity_poly.type
_entity_poly.pdbx_seq_one_letter_code
_entity_poly.pdbx_strand_id
1 'polypeptide(L)'
;MSENQFSKIEVTTENVWFLERTFSVFDILEIFPEDSFGMPNEKDNDDSVKYLTIHTDLDFSFQTDIPKNKMALRSKSKSEAGPNRWIAESNLQAGDSICFEKIGSHEFRLFKKTKG
;
A
#
# COMPACT_ATOMS: atom_id res chain seq x y z
N MET A 1 -18.02 3.20 20.93
CA MET A 1 -17.68 2.60 19.63
C MET A 1 -16.33 3.17 19.26
N SER A 2 -15.27 2.37 19.34
CA SER A 2 -13.93 2.79 18.94
C SER A 2 -13.95 3.01 17.43
N GLU A 3 -13.70 4.24 16.99
CA GLU A 3 -13.39 4.50 15.58
C GLU A 3 -12.19 3.64 15.23
N ASN A 4 -12.34 2.72 14.28
CA ASN A 4 -11.17 2.01 13.76
C ASN A 4 -10.25 3.06 13.14
N GLN A 5 -9.07 3.22 13.71
CA GLN A 5 -8.09 4.20 13.27
C GLN A 5 -7.41 3.67 12.01
N PHE A 6 -7.55 4.40 10.91
CA PHE A 6 -6.87 4.13 9.66
C PHE A 6 -6.00 5.34 9.29
N SER A 7 -4.85 5.08 8.70
CA SER A 7 -4.02 6.13 8.09
C SER A 7 -4.49 6.37 6.66
N LYS A 8 -4.36 7.61 6.21
CA LYS A 8 -4.89 8.04 4.92
C LYS A 8 -3.84 8.78 4.09
N ILE A 9 -3.89 8.54 2.78
CA ILE A 9 -3.19 9.32 1.77
C ILE A 9 -4.26 10.04 0.96
N GLU A 10 -4.23 11.36 0.95
CA GLU A 10 -5.17 12.16 0.17
C GLU A 10 -4.80 12.12 -1.30
N VAL A 11 -5.77 11.86 -2.17
CA VAL A 11 -5.59 11.94 -3.62
C VAL A 11 -5.86 13.37 -4.03
N THR A 12 -4.85 14.07 -4.52
CA THR A 12 -4.94 15.43 -5.02
C THR A 12 -4.77 15.44 -6.54
N THR A 13 -5.16 16.55 -7.17
CA THR A 13 -4.96 16.74 -8.61
C THR A 13 -3.48 16.62 -9.01
N GLU A 14 -2.57 16.99 -8.11
CA GLU A 14 -1.13 16.97 -8.33
C GLU A 14 -0.53 15.57 -8.18
N ASN A 15 -1.09 14.71 -7.31
CA ASN A 15 -0.50 13.41 -7.01
C ASN A 15 -1.19 12.21 -7.69
N VAL A 16 -2.41 12.36 -8.21
CA VAL A 16 -3.17 11.25 -8.80
C VAL A 16 -2.40 10.54 -9.91
N TRP A 17 -1.79 11.30 -10.83
CA TRP A 17 -0.96 10.76 -11.92
C TRP A 17 0.28 10.01 -11.39
N PHE A 18 0.83 10.44 -10.26
CA PHE A 18 1.96 9.76 -9.63
C PHE A 18 1.52 8.47 -8.95
N LEU A 19 0.41 8.51 -8.21
CA LEU A 19 -0.18 7.36 -7.55
C LEU A 19 -0.55 6.25 -8.55
N GLU A 20 -1.05 6.59 -9.73
CA GLU A 20 -1.32 5.64 -10.83
C GLU A 20 -0.09 4.86 -11.31
N ARG A 21 1.10 5.41 -11.13
CA ARG A 21 2.36 4.82 -11.60
C ARG A 21 3.14 4.15 -10.49
N THR A 22 3.03 4.68 -9.27
CA THR A 22 3.75 4.24 -8.09
C THR A 22 2.85 4.44 -6.87
N PHE A 23 2.52 3.34 -6.21
CA PHE A 23 1.78 3.39 -4.95
C PHE A 23 2.69 3.85 -3.81
N SER A 24 2.91 5.16 -3.74
CA SER A 24 3.67 5.80 -2.66
C SER A 24 2.95 5.66 -1.33
N VAL A 25 3.70 5.36 -0.28
CA VAL A 25 3.21 5.31 1.11
C VAL A 25 4.02 6.24 2.02
N PHE A 26 4.73 7.21 1.42
CA PHE A 26 5.60 8.15 2.11
C PHE A 26 4.94 8.85 3.31
N ASP A 27 3.68 9.26 3.15
CA ASP A 27 2.96 10.04 4.17
C ASP A 27 2.47 9.20 5.36
N ILE A 28 2.63 7.88 5.30
CA ILE A 28 2.08 6.94 6.29
C ILE A 28 3.08 5.84 6.66
N LEU A 29 4.39 6.05 6.48
CA LEU A 29 5.41 5.02 6.68
C LEU A 29 5.39 4.44 8.10
N GLU A 30 5.04 5.26 9.10
CA GLU A 30 5.03 4.93 10.52
C GLU A 30 4.04 3.82 10.92
N ILE A 31 3.07 3.48 10.07
CA ILE A 31 2.12 2.40 10.37
C ILE A 31 2.70 1.02 10.07
N PHE A 32 3.70 0.96 9.19
CA PHE A 32 4.27 -0.29 8.73
C PHE A 32 5.35 -0.76 9.71
N PRO A 33 5.43 -2.07 9.98
CA PRO A 33 6.46 -2.61 10.86
C PRO A 33 7.85 -2.44 10.23
N GLU A 34 8.86 -2.14 11.04
CA GLU A 34 10.23 -1.84 10.57
C GLU A 34 10.84 -2.98 9.74
N ASP A 35 10.50 -4.23 10.07
CA ASP A 35 10.94 -5.43 9.36
C ASP A 35 10.22 -5.63 8.01
N SER A 36 9.32 -4.74 7.59
CA SER A 36 8.75 -4.72 6.22
C SER A 36 9.51 -3.81 5.25
N PHE A 37 10.50 -3.06 5.76
CA PHE A 37 11.31 -2.15 4.96
C PHE A 37 12.58 -2.83 4.44
N GLY A 38 12.66 -3.03 3.13
CA GLY A 38 13.81 -3.66 2.49
C GLY A 38 13.44 -4.28 1.14
N MET A 39 14.45 -4.83 0.46
CA MET A 39 14.22 -5.68 -0.71
C MET A 39 14.59 -7.11 -0.33
N PRO A 40 13.61 -7.99 -0.08
CA PRO A 40 13.89 -9.41 -0.01
C PRO A 40 14.39 -9.84 -1.40
N ASN A 41 15.69 -10.12 -1.46
CA ASN A 41 16.42 -10.72 -2.57
C ASN A 41 16.55 -9.95 -3.88
N GLU A 42 17.50 -9.01 -3.93
CA GLU A 42 18.48 -8.99 -5.01
C GLU A 42 19.89 -9.01 -4.37
N LYS A 43 20.58 -10.14 -4.50
CA LYS A 43 21.96 -10.46 -4.03
C LYS A 43 22.22 -10.85 -2.56
N ASP A 44 21.57 -10.26 -1.55
CA ASP A 44 22.05 -10.41 -0.16
C ASP A 44 21.19 -11.26 0.82
N ASN A 45 20.08 -11.89 0.39
CA ASN A 45 19.22 -12.75 1.24
C ASN A 45 19.00 -12.15 2.65
N ASP A 46 18.43 -10.94 2.72
CA ASP A 46 18.01 -10.40 4.01
C ASP A 46 16.69 -11.05 4.43
N ASP A 47 16.80 -12.23 5.06
CA ASP A 47 15.69 -13.00 5.63
C ASP A 47 14.97 -12.24 6.77
N SER A 48 15.49 -11.07 7.20
CA SER A 48 14.82 -10.23 8.18
C SER A 48 13.62 -9.47 7.59
N VAL A 49 13.54 -9.31 6.26
CA VAL A 49 12.44 -8.58 5.62
C VAL A 49 11.20 -9.45 5.49
N LYS A 50 10.14 -9.07 6.20
CA LYS A 50 8.83 -9.73 6.16
C LYS A 50 7.87 -9.03 5.22
N TYR A 51 7.12 -9.84 4.48
CA TYR A 51 6.07 -9.33 3.61
C TYR A 51 4.87 -8.82 4.39
N LEU A 52 4.30 -7.73 3.90
CA LEU A 52 2.98 -7.25 4.24
C LEU A 52 1.94 -8.05 3.45
N THR A 53 0.84 -8.42 4.10
CA THR A 53 -0.36 -8.93 3.44
C THR A 53 -1.40 -7.80 3.43
N ILE A 54 -1.86 -7.44 2.24
CA ILE A 54 -2.84 -6.38 2.03
C ILE A 54 -4.13 -7.00 1.53
N HIS A 55 -5.23 -6.78 2.25
CA HIS A 55 -6.59 -7.16 1.87
C HIS A 55 -7.31 -5.96 1.28
N THR A 56 -7.78 -6.06 0.05
CA THR A 56 -8.41 -4.93 -0.65
C THR A 56 -9.92 -4.96 -0.52
N ASP A 57 -10.56 -3.81 -0.73
CA ASP A 57 -11.99 -3.64 -0.95
C ASP A 57 -12.49 -4.13 -2.32
N LEU A 58 -11.60 -4.72 -3.14
CA LEU A 58 -11.89 -5.25 -4.48
C LEU A 58 -11.84 -6.79 -4.51
N ASP A 59 -12.08 -7.43 -3.36
CA ASP A 59 -12.14 -8.89 -3.20
C ASP A 59 -10.86 -9.63 -3.63
N PHE A 60 -9.69 -9.01 -3.45
CA PHE A 60 -8.42 -9.69 -3.57
C PHE A 60 -7.45 -9.33 -2.46
N SER A 61 -6.36 -10.08 -2.37
CA SER A 61 -5.28 -9.80 -1.44
C SER A 61 -3.95 -9.99 -2.13
N PHE A 62 -2.93 -9.28 -1.67
CA PHE A 62 -1.60 -9.37 -2.25
C PHE A 62 -0.52 -9.23 -1.18
N GLN A 63 0.65 -9.79 -1.48
CA GLN A 63 1.83 -9.64 -0.64
C GLN A 63 2.78 -8.61 -1.22
N THR A 64 3.31 -7.73 -0.38
CA THR A 64 4.21 -6.66 -0.79
C THR A 64 5.28 -6.37 0.27
N ASP A 65 6.26 -5.55 -0.09
CA ASP A 65 7.29 -5.00 0.77
C ASP A 65 7.47 -3.51 0.44
N ILE A 66 8.24 -2.82 1.27
CA ILE A 66 8.56 -1.39 1.07
C ILE A 66 10.07 -1.26 0.87
N PRO A 67 10.56 -1.09 -0.37
CA PRO A 67 11.98 -0.84 -0.59
C PRO A 67 12.42 0.46 0.08
N LYS A 68 13.50 0.41 0.87
CA LYS A 68 14.03 1.56 1.65
C LYS A 68 14.29 2.81 0.81
N ASN A 69 14.59 2.63 -0.48
CA ASN A 69 14.90 3.71 -1.43
C ASN A 69 13.68 4.22 -2.23
N LYS A 70 12.51 3.58 -2.12
CA LYS A 70 11.32 3.92 -2.92
C LYS A 70 10.13 4.37 -2.11
N MET A 71 10.02 3.97 -0.84
CA MET A 71 8.91 4.36 0.05
C MET A 71 7.53 4.12 -0.59
N ALA A 72 7.43 3.05 -1.36
CA ALA A 72 6.26 2.70 -2.17
C ALA A 72 6.05 1.19 -2.14
N LEU A 73 4.78 0.76 -2.22
CA LEU A 73 4.45 -0.67 -2.26
C LEU A 73 4.98 -1.29 -3.55
N ARG A 74 5.80 -2.32 -3.44
CA ARG A 74 6.36 -3.01 -4.59
C ARG A 74 5.34 -3.96 -5.21
N SER A 75 5.19 -3.89 -6.53
CA SER A 75 4.56 -4.95 -7.31
C SER A 75 5.58 -6.07 -7.54
N LYS A 76 5.28 -7.31 -7.12
CA LYS A 76 6.18 -8.46 -7.30
C LYS A 76 6.22 -9.00 -8.72
N SER A 77 5.10 -8.97 -9.43
CA SER A 77 4.98 -9.40 -10.82
C SER A 77 3.93 -8.55 -11.55
N LYS A 78 4.06 -8.45 -12.89
CA LYS A 78 3.03 -7.85 -13.76
C LYS A 78 1.78 -8.72 -13.88
N SER A 79 1.88 -10.02 -13.58
CA SER A 79 0.80 -11.00 -13.70
C SER A 79 0.05 -11.26 -12.40
N GLU A 80 0.56 -10.78 -11.27
CA GLU A 80 -0.06 -10.98 -9.96
C GLU A 80 -0.90 -9.76 -9.57
N ALA A 81 -1.99 -10.01 -8.85
CA ALA A 81 -2.74 -8.94 -8.21
C ALA A 81 -1.81 -8.19 -7.24
N GLY A 82 -1.80 -6.86 -7.31
CA GLY A 82 -0.87 -6.04 -6.55
C GLY A 82 -1.29 -4.57 -6.47
N PRO A 83 -0.42 -3.69 -5.95
CA PRO A 83 -0.73 -2.28 -5.75
C PRO A 83 -1.24 -1.60 -7.03
N ASN A 84 -0.59 -1.87 -8.17
CA ASN A 84 -0.97 -1.28 -9.46
C ASN A 84 -2.35 -1.73 -9.95
N ARG A 85 -2.72 -3.00 -9.69
CA ARG A 85 -4.06 -3.50 -10.01
C ARG A 85 -5.11 -2.78 -9.18
N TRP A 86 -4.86 -2.63 -7.88
CA TRP A 86 -5.79 -1.93 -6.99
C TRP A 86 -6.00 -0.48 -7.44
N ILE A 87 -4.93 0.23 -7.79
CA ILE A 87 -5.03 1.61 -8.28
C ILE A 87 -5.85 1.69 -9.57
N ALA A 88 -5.57 0.80 -10.53
CA ALA A 88 -6.29 0.78 -11.81
C ALA A 88 -7.79 0.46 -11.65
N GLU A 89 -8.14 -0.49 -10.77
CA GLU A 89 -9.53 -0.94 -10.57
C GLU A 89 -10.31 -0.06 -9.59
N SER A 90 -9.65 0.63 -8.66
CA SER A 90 -10.30 1.53 -7.69
C SER A 90 -10.77 2.84 -8.31
N ASN A 91 -10.31 3.17 -9.53
CA ASN A 91 -10.68 4.39 -10.26
C ASN A 91 -10.51 5.64 -9.36
N LEU A 92 -9.30 5.85 -8.85
CA LEU A 92 -8.98 6.98 -7.96
C LEU A 92 -9.20 8.31 -8.67
N GLN A 93 -9.84 9.24 -7.98
CA GLN A 93 -10.04 10.60 -8.43
C GLN A 93 -9.50 11.59 -7.39
N ALA A 94 -9.14 12.78 -7.85
CA ALA A 94 -8.79 13.87 -6.94
C ALA A 94 -9.97 14.13 -5.97
N GLY A 95 -9.67 14.18 -4.68
CA GLY A 95 -10.64 14.25 -3.60
C GLY A 95 -10.97 12.90 -2.94
N ASP A 96 -10.57 11.77 -3.53
CA ASP A 96 -10.58 10.48 -2.84
C ASP A 96 -9.48 10.42 -1.76
N SER A 97 -9.61 9.48 -0.83
CA SER A 97 -8.54 9.09 0.08
C SER A 97 -8.27 7.59 -0.05
N ILE A 98 -6.99 7.23 -0.08
CA ILE A 98 -6.52 5.85 0.07
C ILE A 98 -6.35 5.58 1.55
N CYS A 99 -6.95 4.51 2.07
CA CYS A 99 -6.94 4.22 3.51
C CYS A 99 -6.28 2.88 3.80
N PHE A 100 -5.44 2.86 4.83
CA PHE A 100 -4.83 1.67 5.40
C PHE A 100 -5.28 1.47 6.84
N GLU A 101 -5.96 0.37 7.10
CA GLU A 101 -6.33 -0.08 8.45
C GLU A 101 -5.41 -1.24 8.84
N LYS A 102 -4.68 -1.08 9.95
CA LYS A 102 -3.87 -2.18 10.50
C LYS A 102 -4.78 -3.20 11.19
N ILE A 103 -4.79 -4.42 10.68
CA ILE A 103 -5.61 -5.54 11.23
C ILE A 103 -4.76 -6.68 11.80
N GLY A 104 -3.44 -6.63 11.61
CA GLY A 104 -2.47 -7.52 12.23
C GLY A 104 -1.07 -6.89 12.25
N SER A 105 -0.05 -7.65 12.67
CA SER A 105 1.33 -7.15 12.72
C SER A 105 1.86 -6.73 11.35
N HIS A 106 1.59 -7.56 10.33
CA HIS A 106 1.99 -7.40 8.94
C HIS A 106 0.77 -7.45 8.00
N GLU A 107 -0.42 -7.23 8.54
CA GLU A 107 -1.68 -7.42 7.82
C GLU A 107 -2.50 -6.13 7.88
N PHE A 108 -2.93 -5.66 6.70
CA PHE A 108 -3.63 -4.40 6.54
C PHE A 108 -4.83 -4.55 5.61
N ARG A 109 -5.89 -3.80 5.88
CA ARG A 109 -6.92 -3.53 4.87
C ARG A 109 -6.58 -2.27 4.09
N LEU A 110 -6.78 -2.34 2.79
CA LEU A 110 -6.65 -1.24 1.85
C LEU A 110 -8.01 -0.98 1.22
N PHE A 111 -8.49 0.26 1.34
CA PHE A 111 -9.76 0.64 0.74
C PHE A 111 -9.77 2.11 0.33
N LYS A 112 -10.66 2.44 -0.61
CA LYS A 112 -10.88 3.80 -1.06
C LYS A 112 -12.01 4.45 -0.26
N LYS A 113 -11.84 5.72 0.10
CA LYS A 113 -12.93 6.58 0.57
C LYS A 113 -13.13 7.73 -0.41
N THR A 114 -14.33 7.82 -0.97
CA THR A 114 -14.71 8.97 -1.81
C THR A 114 -15.31 10.05 -0.94
N LYS A 115 -14.83 11.29 -1.13
CA LYS A 115 -15.45 12.46 -0.51
C LYS A 115 -16.84 12.65 -1.15
N GLY A 116 -17.88 12.44 -0.35
CA GLY A 116 -19.28 12.69 -0.75
C GLY A 116 -19.57 14.18 -0.96
#